data_AF-A0A2V9BX32-F1
#
_entry.id   AF-A0A2V9BX32-F1
#
_cell.length_a   1.000
_cell.length_b   1.000
_cell.length_c   1.000
_cell.angle_alpha   90.00
_cell.angle_beta   90.00
_cell.angle_gamma   90.00
#
_symmetry.space_group_name_H-M   'P 1'
#
loop_
_entity.id
_entity.type
_entity.pdbx_description
1 polymer ?
#
loop_
_entity_poly.entity_id
_entity_poly.type
_entity_poly.pdbx_seq_one_letter_code
_entity_poly.pdbx_strand_id
1 'polypeptide(L)'
;MFRPERKTLRRVLALASSAGLVPAVGIWLVACGGTTGVIPPSGTPPGLAASLTQSEVDLLVQAAAKAIDSNTMAIAVVDRAGRILAVYSKVLTPPMVTGDFGQLVPATELAASLARTAAFFSNDQAPLSSRTVRFISGIHFPLGVSFVPNADLYGIENTNRGCALSNNFIPGQEVPRSGLINGTFPGLGIATGKADLNDSDQNAVNAGGVPLFRNGRVIGGIGVAGVLNDVKGNNVAEFAAFTAATTAVNGISALPSSPLPPPGAVVIAGIALPFVDQTTRPSGVGTGSFSASNYVVGPVASSGPPPEGDLVAPTAGAVGGLTAAEVRQIIDNAIATANKTRAAIRLPQGMRTRMVIAVTDLDGTIIGLHRMPDATIFSIDVAATKARNMIYFNSASRTLADLNEVPMGTAVTNRTISFGAQPLYPPGIDGSAAGPFFNLYQRDVANPCSQGFQPAGPNQSGIVFFPGSVPLYKNGKLVGGLGVSGDGVDQDDFVTAGGTVGFESPATIRADQIMVRNVRLPYLKFPRNPTD
;
A
#
# COMPACT_ATOMS: atom_id res chain seq x y z
N MET A 1 44.81 -13.14 24.02
CA MET A 1 45.89 -14.01 23.48
C MET A 1 45.87 -15.33 24.26
N PHE A 2 46.63 -16.35 23.83
CA PHE A 2 46.65 -17.74 24.39
C PHE A 2 45.43 -18.65 24.08
N ARG A 3 45.60 -19.41 23.00
CA ARG A 3 45.37 -20.88 22.89
C ARG A 3 46.77 -21.53 22.66
N PRO A 4 46.99 -22.86 22.64
CA PRO A 4 46.06 -23.99 22.51
C PRO A 4 46.11 -24.93 23.76
N GLU A 5 45.65 -26.19 23.75
CA GLU A 5 46.16 -27.35 23.00
C GLU A 5 45.11 -28.14 22.18
N ARG A 6 45.59 -29.01 21.28
CA ARG A 6 44.85 -30.16 20.72
C ARG A 6 45.52 -31.45 21.18
N LYS A 7 44.75 -32.52 21.43
CA LYS A 7 45.27 -33.90 21.39
C LYS A 7 44.41 -34.75 20.46
N THR A 8 45.07 -35.55 19.65
CA THR A 8 44.47 -36.44 18.63
C THR A 8 45.21 -37.77 18.69
N LEU A 9 44.50 -38.89 18.83
CA LEU A 9 45.05 -40.23 18.57
C LEU A 9 43.96 -41.11 17.94
N ARG A 10 44.33 -42.27 17.38
CA ARG A 10 43.56 -42.93 16.31
C ARG A 10 43.79 -44.45 16.30
N ARG A 11 42.85 -45.22 15.70
CA ARG A 11 42.86 -46.69 15.50
C ARG A 11 42.47 -47.47 16.79
N VAL A 12 42.01 -48.72 16.76
CA VAL A 12 42.18 -49.85 15.81
C VAL A 12 40.85 -50.51 15.40
N LEU A 13 40.86 -51.31 14.32
CA LEU A 13 39.74 -52.04 13.71
C LEU A 13 39.71 -53.54 14.14
N ALA A 14 38.55 -54.19 14.05
CA ALA A 14 38.41 -55.66 13.97
C ALA A 14 37.19 -56.04 13.10
N LEU A 15 37.22 -57.19 12.42
CA LEU A 15 36.18 -57.66 11.48
C LEU A 15 35.76 -59.12 11.72
N ALA A 16 34.48 -59.41 11.38
CA ALA A 16 33.98 -60.66 10.78
C ALA A 16 32.66 -60.28 10.03
N SER A 17 32.28 -60.65 8.79
CA SER A 17 32.41 -61.85 7.91
C SER A 17 31.58 -63.06 8.36
N SER A 18 30.75 -63.76 7.55
CA SER A 18 30.21 -63.58 6.16
C SER A 18 29.01 -64.57 5.97
N ALA A 19 28.19 -64.68 4.91
CA ALA A 19 28.07 -64.11 3.55
C ALA A 19 26.57 -63.77 3.28
N GLY A 20 25.92 -63.73 2.09
CA GLY A 20 26.19 -63.99 0.64
C GLY A 20 25.08 -63.29 -0.20
N LEU A 21 24.95 -63.29 -1.55
CA LEU A 21 25.39 -64.12 -2.71
C LEU A 21 24.48 -65.33 -3.02
N VAL A 22 23.87 -65.54 -4.21
CA VAL A 22 24.10 -65.02 -5.61
C VAL A 22 22.72 -64.74 -6.37
N PRO A 23 22.53 -64.59 -7.72
CA PRO A 23 22.17 -63.30 -8.37
C PRO A 23 20.93 -63.26 -9.32
N ALA A 24 20.89 -62.19 -10.15
CA ALA A 24 20.14 -61.93 -11.41
C ALA A 24 18.88 -61.03 -11.25
N VAL A 25 18.51 -60.13 -12.19
CA VAL A 25 18.80 -59.98 -13.64
C VAL A 25 18.98 -58.49 -14.03
N GLY A 26 19.71 -58.20 -15.12
CA GLY A 26 19.32 -57.13 -16.07
C GLY A 26 19.84 -55.69 -15.87
N ILE A 27 20.72 -55.24 -16.77
CA ILE A 27 21.17 -53.85 -16.94
C ILE A 27 20.12 -53.05 -17.74
N TRP A 28 19.86 -51.78 -17.38
CA TRP A 28 19.76 -50.63 -18.32
C TRP A 28 20.00 -49.30 -17.57
N LEU A 29 20.52 -48.29 -18.27
CA LEU A 29 21.03 -47.03 -17.68
C LEU A 29 20.01 -45.88 -17.73
N VAL A 30 19.90 -45.10 -16.64
CA VAL A 30 19.36 -43.73 -16.62
C VAL A 30 20.24 -42.87 -15.70
N ALA A 31 20.43 -41.60 -16.03
CA ALA A 31 21.42 -40.71 -15.40
C ALA A 31 20.97 -40.10 -14.05
N CYS A 32 21.94 -39.66 -13.24
CA CYS A 32 21.70 -39.01 -11.96
C CYS A 32 21.10 -37.60 -12.11
N GLY A 33 19.96 -37.36 -11.46
CA GLY A 33 19.39 -36.03 -11.24
C GLY A 33 19.04 -35.85 -9.76
N GLY A 34 19.88 -35.15 -9.00
CA GLY A 34 19.67 -34.94 -7.56
C GLY A 34 18.75 -33.75 -7.28
N THR A 35 17.48 -34.00 -6.99
CA THR A 35 16.53 -32.95 -6.59
C THR A 35 16.73 -32.55 -5.12
N THR A 36 17.05 -31.29 -4.86
CA THR A 36 16.92 -30.70 -3.53
C THR A 36 15.44 -30.61 -3.14
N GLY A 37 15.11 -31.02 -1.92
CA GLY A 37 13.72 -31.08 -1.44
C GLY A 37 13.13 -29.70 -1.18
N VAL A 38 12.50 -29.10 -2.18
CA VAL A 38 11.59 -27.96 -1.99
C VAL A 38 10.29 -28.50 -1.37
N ILE A 39 10.02 -28.15 -0.12
CA ILE A 39 8.70 -28.39 0.48
C ILE A 39 7.71 -27.44 -0.20
N PRO A 40 6.69 -27.93 -0.93
CA PRO A 40 5.67 -27.06 -1.50
C PRO A 40 4.81 -26.48 -0.35
N PRO A 41 4.37 -25.22 -0.43
CA PRO A 41 3.43 -24.67 0.54
C PRO A 41 2.13 -25.47 0.48
N SER A 42 1.69 -26.00 1.64
CA SER A 42 0.46 -26.78 1.78
C SER A 42 -0.79 -25.89 1.73
N GLY A 43 -1.00 -25.20 0.61
CA GLY A 43 -2.21 -24.44 0.34
C GLY A 43 -3.37 -25.37 -0.02
N THR A 44 -4.44 -25.33 0.76
CA THR A 44 -5.75 -25.83 0.33
C THR A 44 -6.18 -25.15 -0.97
N PRO A 45 -6.91 -25.83 -1.88
CA PRO A 45 -7.47 -25.18 -3.07
C PRO A 45 -8.33 -23.96 -2.69
N PRO A 46 -8.40 -22.92 -3.54
CA PRO A 46 -9.18 -21.71 -3.29
C PRO A 46 -10.70 -21.97 -3.40
N GLY A 47 -11.26 -22.65 -2.41
CA GLY A 47 -12.69 -22.85 -2.22
C GLY A 47 -13.38 -21.67 -1.51
N LEU A 48 -14.70 -21.59 -1.63
CA LEU A 48 -15.54 -20.49 -1.14
C LEU A 48 -15.53 -20.43 0.41
N ALA A 49 -14.85 -19.43 1.02
CA ALA A 49 -14.98 -19.07 2.44
C ALA A 49 -14.41 -17.69 2.87
N ALA A 50 -13.63 -17.02 2.03
CA ALA A 50 -12.82 -15.84 2.39
C ALA A 50 -13.52 -14.49 2.14
N SER A 51 -14.80 -14.35 2.49
CA SER A 51 -15.57 -13.12 2.27
C SER A 51 -16.63 -12.91 3.36
N LEU A 52 -17.01 -11.66 3.62
CA LEU A 52 -18.00 -11.30 4.64
C LEU A 52 -19.42 -11.61 4.18
N THR A 53 -20.19 -12.33 5.01
CA THR A 53 -21.63 -12.55 4.79
C THR A 53 -22.45 -11.38 5.33
N GLN A 54 -23.69 -11.22 4.85
CA GLN A 54 -24.60 -10.16 5.29
C GLN A 54 -24.81 -10.15 6.82
N SER A 55 -24.95 -11.33 7.46
CA SER A 55 -25.10 -11.44 8.91
C SER A 55 -23.81 -11.09 9.67
N GLU A 56 -22.63 -11.37 9.10
CA GLU A 56 -21.37 -10.98 9.73
C GLU A 56 -21.16 -9.47 9.69
N VAL A 57 -21.53 -8.83 8.58
CA VAL A 57 -21.52 -7.36 8.43
C VAL A 57 -22.45 -6.70 9.45
N ASP A 58 -23.67 -7.22 9.63
CA ASP A 58 -24.58 -6.73 10.67
C ASP A 58 -24.00 -6.91 12.08
N LEU A 59 -23.45 -8.08 12.41
CA LEU A 59 -22.83 -8.35 13.71
C LEU A 59 -21.62 -7.45 14.00
N LEU A 60 -20.81 -7.12 12.99
CA LEU A 60 -19.68 -6.18 13.12
C LEU A 60 -20.17 -4.75 13.44
N VAL A 61 -21.20 -4.28 12.75
CA VAL A 61 -21.82 -2.97 13.03
C VAL A 61 -22.47 -2.96 14.42
N GLN A 62 -23.18 -4.03 14.79
CA GLN A 62 -23.74 -4.20 16.13
C GLN A 62 -22.66 -4.15 17.21
N ALA A 63 -21.51 -4.78 17.00
CA ALA A 63 -20.42 -4.80 17.96
C ALA A 63 -19.80 -3.41 18.16
N ALA A 64 -19.48 -2.67 17.09
CA ALA A 64 -18.98 -1.30 17.18
C ALA A 64 -20.00 -0.35 17.83
N ALA A 65 -21.28 -0.44 17.44
CA ALA A 65 -22.35 0.38 18.01
C ALA A 65 -22.55 0.14 19.53
N LYS A 66 -22.35 -1.11 19.99
CA LYS A 66 -22.46 -1.51 21.40
C LYS A 66 -21.16 -1.35 22.20
N ALA A 67 -20.02 -1.10 21.54
CA ALA A 67 -18.73 -0.96 22.22
C ALA A 67 -18.71 0.20 23.23
N ILE A 68 -19.34 1.33 22.87
CA ILE A 68 -19.37 2.58 23.65
C ILE A 68 -20.77 3.18 23.75
N ASP A 69 -21.09 3.81 24.88
CA ASP A 69 -22.35 4.49 25.19
C ASP A 69 -22.57 5.84 24.49
N SER A 70 -21.59 6.35 23.74
CA SER A 70 -21.78 7.55 22.91
C SER A 70 -22.98 7.41 21.97
N ASN A 71 -23.84 8.43 21.94
CA ASN A 71 -24.94 8.60 21.00
C ASN A 71 -24.51 9.22 19.66
N THR A 72 -23.20 9.45 19.49
CA THR A 72 -22.57 10.01 18.30
C THR A 72 -21.56 9.00 17.76
N MET A 73 -21.83 8.44 16.58
CA MET A 73 -20.95 7.47 15.91
C MET A 73 -21.47 7.17 14.50
N ALA A 74 -20.62 7.38 13.50
CA ALA A 74 -20.73 6.74 12.20
C ALA A 74 -19.86 5.47 12.17
N ILE A 75 -20.38 4.40 11.55
CA ILE A 75 -19.69 3.12 11.33
C ILE A 75 -19.83 2.76 9.85
N ALA A 76 -18.77 2.26 9.23
CA ALA A 76 -18.82 1.64 7.92
C ALA A 76 -18.04 0.31 7.91
N VAL A 77 -18.55 -0.68 7.17
CA VAL A 77 -17.86 -1.95 6.92
C VAL A 77 -17.66 -2.09 5.42
N VAL A 78 -16.46 -2.52 5.00
CA VAL A 78 -16.10 -2.73 3.59
C VAL A 78 -15.50 -4.13 3.37
N ASP A 79 -15.64 -4.65 2.16
CA ASP A 79 -14.90 -5.86 1.75
C ASP A 79 -13.43 -5.57 1.42
N ARG A 80 -12.64 -6.63 1.17
CA ARG A 80 -11.22 -6.54 0.78
C ARG A 80 -10.97 -5.70 -0.48
N ALA A 81 -11.98 -5.50 -1.32
CA ALA A 81 -11.92 -4.63 -2.49
C ALA A 81 -12.41 -3.19 -2.20
N GLY A 82 -12.78 -2.85 -0.96
CA GLY A 82 -13.24 -1.53 -0.56
C GLY A 82 -14.69 -1.20 -0.94
N ARG A 83 -15.48 -2.21 -1.34
CA ARG A 83 -16.92 -2.06 -1.57
C ARG A 83 -17.63 -1.91 -0.23
N ILE A 84 -18.53 -0.94 -0.14
CA ILE A 84 -19.27 -0.66 1.10
C ILE A 84 -20.34 -1.73 1.30
N LEU A 85 -20.25 -2.43 2.45
CA LEU A 85 -21.17 -3.50 2.83
C LEU A 85 -22.22 -3.04 3.84
N ALA A 86 -21.92 -2.02 4.63
CA ALA A 86 -22.88 -1.33 5.50
C ALA A 86 -22.38 0.07 5.86
N VAL A 87 -23.33 0.98 6.13
CA VAL A 87 -23.09 2.27 6.77
C VAL A 87 -24.17 2.50 7.81
N TYR A 88 -23.77 2.84 9.03
CA TYR A 88 -24.65 3.06 10.18
C TYR A 88 -24.30 4.38 10.85
N SER A 89 -25.30 5.12 11.34
CA SER A 89 -25.10 6.42 12.00
C SER A 89 -26.03 6.57 13.20
N LYS A 90 -25.47 6.75 14.41
CA LYS A 90 -26.29 7.00 15.61
C LYS A 90 -26.99 8.36 15.51
N VAL A 91 -28.14 8.49 16.17
CA VAL A 91 -29.09 9.61 16.03
C VAL A 91 -28.48 11.01 16.23
N LEU A 92 -27.45 11.16 17.07
CA LEU A 92 -26.80 12.45 17.36
C LEU A 92 -25.43 12.62 16.68
N THR A 93 -25.06 11.74 15.74
CA THR A 93 -23.77 11.82 15.02
C THR A 93 -23.67 13.16 14.27
N PRO A 94 -22.55 13.92 14.44
CA PRO A 94 -22.36 15.17 13.72
C PRO A 94 -22.48 14.98 12.20
N PRO A 95 -23.20 15.86 11.49
CA PRO A 95 -23.35 15.72 10.03
C PRO A 95 -22.01 15.93 9.31
N MET A 96 -21.11 16.72 9.89
CA MET A 96 -19.77 17.02 9.38
C MET A 96 -18.73 16.85 10.49
N VAL A 97 -17.54 16.37 10.15
CA VAL A 97 -16.38 16.12 11.02
C VAL A 97 -15.08 16.44 10.29
N THR A 98 -13.98 16.62 11.02
CA THR A 98 -12.66 16.90 10.43
C THR A 98 -12.03 15.64 9.83
N GLY A 99 -11.91 15.61 8.51
CA GLY A 99 -11.10 14.65 7.77
C GLY A 99 -9.65 15.13 7.60
N ASP A 100 -8.96 14.57 6.61
CA ASP A 100 -7.60 14.98 6.25
C ASP A 100 -7.53 16.43 5.74
N PHE A 101 -6.39 17.06 5.93
CA PHE A 101 -6.12 18.47 5.61
C PHE A 101 -7.11 19.46 6.23
N GLY A 102 -7.67 19.11 7.40
CA GLY A 102 -8.61 19.94 8.15
C GLY A 102 -9.98 20.08 7.49
N GLN A 103 -10.25 19.34 6.41
CA GLN A 103 -11.47 19.48 5.63
C GLN A 103 -12.67 18.94 6.41
N LEU A 104 -13.78 19.70 6.43
CA LEU A 104 -15.04 19.20 6.95
C LEU A 104 -15.67 18.24 5.94
N VAL A 105 -15.85 16.99 6.35
CA VAL A 105 -16.41 15.89 5.54
C VAL A 105 -17.56 15.20 6.30
N PRO A 106 -18.49 14.51 5.64
CA PRO A 106 -19.54 13.78 6.35
C PRO A 106 -18.98 12.65 7.21
N ALA A 107 -19.51 12.47 8.43
CA ALA A 107 -19.02 11.46 9.36
C ALA A 107 -19.09 10.02 8.80
N THR A 108 -20.12 9.73 8.01
CA THR A 108 -20.30 8.45 7.31
C THR A 108 -19.26 8.23 6.22
N GLU A 109 -18.89 9.27 5.46
CA GLU A 109 -17.85 9.19 4.43
C GLU A 109 -16.46 9.02 5.06
N LEU A 110 -16.18 9.70 6.18
CA LEU A 110 -14.93 9.47 6.93
C LEU A 110 -14.86 8.05 7.50
N ALA A 111 -15.96 7.51 8.04
CA ALA A 111 -16.02 6.11 8.46
C ALA A 111 -15.76 5.14 7.28
N ALA A 112 -16.35 5.39 6.11
CA ALA A 112 -16.10 4.60 4.90
C ALA A 112 -14.64 4.70 4.42
N SER A 113 -14.04 5.89 4.48
CA SER A 113 -12.62 6.12 4.15
C SER A 113 -11.70 5.35 5.10
N LEU A 114 -11.96 5.40 6.41
CA LEU A 114 -11.20 4.65 7.43
C LEU A 114 -11.31 3.13 7.26
N ALA A 115 -12.50 2.63 6.94
CA ALA A 115 -12.73 1.22 6.64
C ALA A 115 -11.90 0.77 5.42
N ARG A 116 -11.90 1.57 4.35
CA ARG A 116 -11.07 1.34 3.15
C ARG A 116 -9.58 1.42 3.44
N THR A 117 -9.10 2.42 4.21
CA THR A 117 -7.69 2.53 4.61
C THR A 117 -7.21 1.21 5.24
N ALA A 118 -7.93 0.68 6.22
CA ALA A 118 -7.53 -0.57 6.86
C ALA A 118 -7.61 -1.78 5.92
N ALA A 119 -8.68 -1.89 5.13
CA ALA A 119 -8.90 -2.98 4.17
C ALA A 119 -7.88 -3.00 3.01
N PHE A 120 -7.38 -1.83 2.60
CA PHE A 120 -6.48 -1.67 1.47
C PHE A 120 -5.01 -1.85 1.83
N PHE A 121 -4.59 -1.35 3.00
CA PHE A 121 -3.18 -1.40 3.42
C PHE A 121 -2.79 -2.75 3.99
N SER A 122 -3.67 -3.42 4.74
CA SER A 122 -3.35 -4.73 5.30
C SER A 122 -3.03 -5.76 4.19
N ASN A 123 -2.15 -6.69 4.51
CA ASN A 123 -1.85 -7.88 3.72
C ASN A 123 -2.09 -9.12 4.59
N ASP A 124 -2.20 -10.30 3.98
CA ASP A 124 -2.52 -11.55 4.69
C ASP A 124 -1.49 -11.90 5.80
N GLN A 125 -0.32 -11.23 5.81
CA GLN A 125 0.77 -11.50 6.74
C GLN A 125 0.94 -10.45 7.86
N ALA A 126 0.39 -9.24 7.70
CA ALA A 126 0.56 -8.15 8.67
C ALA A 126 -0.66 -7.22 8.72
N PRO A 127 -1.15 -6.87 9.92
CA PRO A 127 -2.24 -5.93 10.10
C PRO A 127 -1.74 -4.49 10.05
N LEU A 128 -2.43 -3.64 9.29
CA LEU A 128 -2.15 -2.20 9.16
C LEU A 128 -3.47 -1.43 9.33
N SER A 129 -3.53 -0.56 10.34
CA SER A 129 -4.68 0.28 10.66
C SER A 129 -4.54 1.69 10.04
N SER A 130 -5.56 2.53 10.15
CA SER A 130 -5.41 3.95 9.79
C SER A 130 -4.38 4.68 10.66
N ARG A 131 -4.20 4.28 11.94
CA ARG A 131 -3.09 4.74 12.79
C ARG A 131 -1.74 4.33 12.21
N THR A 132 -1.60 3.09 11.74
CA THR A 132 -0.35 2.63 11.13
C THR A 132 -0.01 3.41 9.86
N VAL A 133 -1.00 3.67 9.00
CA VAL A 133 -0.82 4.45 7.77
C VAL A 133 -0.44 5.90 8.08
N ARG A 134 -1.09 6.53 9.07
CA ARG A 134 -0.73 7.88 9.54
C ARG A 134 0.71 7.95 10.07
N PHE A 135 1.15 6.93 10.79
CA PHE A 135 2.52 6.86 11.33
C PHE A 135 3.60 6.80 10.23
N ILE A 136 3.24 6.38 9.01
CA ILE A 136 4.14 6.33 7.86
C ILE A 136 3.83 7.38 6.77
N SER A 137 2.97 8.37 7.04
CA SER A 137 2.63 9.45 6.09
C SER A 137 3.10 10.86 6.48
N GLY A 138 3.78 11.02 7.60
CA GLY A 138 4.18 12.34 8.13
C GLY A 138 5.34 13.02 7.40
N ILE A 139 5.50 14.33 7.65
CA ILE A 139 6.66 15.11 7.17
C ILE A 139 8.00 14.68 7.80
N HIS A 140 7.96 13.90 8.87
CA HIS A 140 9.10 13.32 9.60
C HIS A 140 8.83 11.84 9.90
N PHE A 141 9.88 11.04 10.01
CA PHE A 141 9.82 9.67 10.52
C PHE A 141 10.98 9.35 11.49
N PRO A 142 10.71 8.91 12.73
CA PRO A 142 9.38 8.69 13.32
C PRO A 142 8.63 10.02 13.57
N LEU A 143 7.30 9.95 13.68
CA LEU A 143 6.46 11.13 13.98
C LEU A 143 6.89 11.83 15.26
N GLY A 144 6.83 13.18 15.26
CA GLY A 144 7.10 14.00 16.43
C GLY A 144 8.59 14.20 16.75
N VAL A 145 9.50 13.63 15.96
CA VAL A 145 10.94 13.93 16.02
C VAL A 145 11.27 14.98 14.96
N SER A 146 11.93 16.06 15.37
CA SER A 146 12.46 17.09 14.46
C SER A 146 13.81 16.69 13.85
N PHE A 147 14.15 17.31 12.71
CA PHE A 147 15.40 17.16 11.97
C PHE A 147 15.66 15.74 11.45
N VAL A 148 14.59 15.02 11.05
CA VAL A 148 14.65 13.69 10.42
C VAL A 148 13.84 13.67 9.12
N PRO A 149 14.22 12.86 8.10
CA PRO A 149 13.52 12.82 6.81
C PRO A 149 12.04 12.47 6.91
N ASN A 150 11.28 12.79 5.86
CA ASN A 150 9.87 12.44 5.77
C ASN A 150 9.61 10.94 5.79
N ALA A 151 8.40 10.56 6.20
CA ALA A 151 7.97 9.18 6.19
C ALA A 151 7.77 8.65 4.76
N ASP A 152 7.93 7.33 4.61
CA ASP A 152 7.96 6.63 3.32
C ASP A 152 6.75 6.96 2.42
N LEU A 153 5.56 7.10 3.01
CA LEU A 153 4.29 7.35 2.31
C LEU A 153 3.75 8.77 2.54
N TYR A 154 4.62 9.79 2.53
CA TYR A 154 4.14 11.18 2.53
C TYR A 154 3.15 11.43 1.35
N GLY A 155 2.02 12.06 1.66
CA GLY A 155 0.98 12.36 0.66
C GLY A 155 0.13 11.15 0.24
N ILE A 156 0.13 10.06 1.02
CA ILE A 156 -0.72 8.88 0.76
C ILE A 156 -2.21 9.21 0.75
N GLU A 157 -2.60 10.26 1.48
CA GLU A 157 -3.96 10.80 1.55
C GLU A 157 -4.51 11.16 0.16
N ASN A 158 -3.63 11.53 -0.78
CA ASN A 158 -3.96 11.91 -2.15
C ASN A 158 -4.20 10.72 -3.09
N THR A 159 -4.07 9.49 -2.59
CA THR A 159 -4.27 8.27 -3.38
C THR A 159 -5.67 7.69 -3.16
N ASN A 160 -6.09 6.78 -4.04
CA ASN A 160 -7.35 6.03 -3.91
C ASN A 160 -8.60 6.91 -3.82
N ARG A 161 -8.56 8.15 -4.34
CA ARG A 161 -9.69 9.10 -4.39
C ARG A 161 -10.77 8.72 -5.44
N GLY A 162 -10.82 7.45 -5.85
CA GLY A 162 -11.80 6.91 -6.80
C GLY A 162 -11.65 7.43 -8.23
N CYS A 163 -10.45 7.79 -8.66
CA CYS A 163 -10.17 8.26 -10.02
C CYS A 163 -10.40 7.17 -11.10
N ALA A 164 -10.42 7.55 -12.38
CA ALA A 164 -10.57 6.61 -13.49
C ALA A 164 -9.21 5.98 -13.85
N LEU A 165 -8.96 4.74 -13.39
CA LEU A 165 -7.68 4.06 -13.61
C LEU A 165 -7.57 3.46 -15.02
N SER A 166 -8.56 2.71 -15.47
CA SER A 166 -8.54 2.02 -16.77
C SER A 166 -9.98 1.82 -17.27
N ASN A 167 -10.15 1.87 -18.59
CA ASN A 167 -11.37 1.47 -19.31
C ASN A 167 -11.17 0.17 -20.12
N ASN A 168 -10.01 -0.48 -19.96
CA ASN A 168 -9.53 -1.65 -20.70
C ASN A 168 -9.09 -2.79 -19.76
N PHE A 169 -9.74 -2.91 -18.60
CA PHE A 169 -9.63 -4.10 -17.76
C PHE A 169 -10.04 -5.35 -18.54
N ILE A 170 -9.39 -6.48 -18.23
CA ILE A 170 -9.84 -7.80 -18.68
C ILE A 170 -11.21 -8.08 -18.03
N PRO A 171 -12.21 -8.61 -18.77
CA PRO A 171 -13.54 -8.87 -18.20
C PRO A 171 -13.49 -9.76 -16.95
N GLY A 172 -14.09 -9.28 -15.86
CA GLY A 172 -14.05 -9.93 -14.54
C GLY A 172 -12.82 -9.58 -13.68
N GLN A 173 -11.89 -8.76 -14.18
CA GLN A 173 -10.74 -8.22 -13.45
C GLN A 173 -10.92 -6.73 -13.07
N GLU A 174 -12.15 -6.21 -13.12
CA GLU A 174 -12.45 -4.82 -12.83
C GLU A 174 -12.29 -4.49 -11.34
N VAL A 175 -11.63 -3.36 -11.06
CA VAL A 175 -11.40 -2.89 -9.68
C VAL A 175 -12.44 -1.82 -9.33
N PRO A 176 -13.19 -1.96 -8.22
CA PRO A 176 -14.20 -0.98 -7.84
C PRO A 176 -13.55 0.36 -7.48
N ARG A 177 -14.13 1.46 -7.98
CA ARG A 177 -13.64 2.82 -7.69
C ARG A 177 -14.08 3.26 -6.29
N SER A 178 -13.15 3.75 -5.49
CA SER A 178 -13.35 4.26 -4.12
C SER A 178 -14.07 5.62 -4.07
N GLY A 179 -15.31 5.68 -4.54
CA GLY A 179 -16.17 6.87 -4.51
C GLY A 179 -16.85 7.11 -3.16
N LEU A 180 -17.64 8.17 -3.08
CA LEU A 180 -18.51 8.47 -1.92
C LEU A 180 -19.66 7.44 -1.82
N ILE A 181 -20.36 7.40 -0.68
CA ILE A 181 -21.44 6.42 -0.40
C ILE A 181 -22.59 6.53 -1.42
N ASN A 182 -22.86 7.75 -1.91
CA ASN A 182 -23.87 8.02 -2.94
C ASN A 182 -23.41 7.64 -4.37
N GLY A 183 -22.21 7.09 -4.54
CA GLY A 183 -21.65 6.70 -5.83
C GLY A 183 -21.01 7.83 -6.65
N THR A 184 -20.90 9.06 -6.12
CA THR A 184 -20.18 10.14 -6.83
C THR A 184 -18.66 10.07 -6.60
N PHE A 185 -17.93 10.77 -7.47
CA PHE A 185 -16.47 10.83 -7.48
C PHE A 185 -16.00 12.28 -7.58
N PRO A 186 -14.82 12.63 -7.04
CA PRO A 186 -13.91 11.77 -6.28
C PRO A 186 -14.41 11.43 -4.87
N GLY A 187 -13.88 10.34 -4.31
CA GLY A 187 -14.02 9.99 -2.89
C GLY A 187 -12.90 10.60 -2.03
N LEU A 188 -12.99 10.44 -0.72
CA LEU A 188 -12.07 11.08 0.24
C LEU A 188 -10.60 10.60 0.16
N GLY A 189 -10.31 9.45 -0.46
CA GLY A 189 -8.95 8.91 -0.56
C GLY A 189 -8.59 7.96 0.57
N ILE A 190 -7.39 8.13 1.14
CA ILE A 190 -6.89 7.35 2.28
C ILE A 190 -6.93 8.22 3.53
N ALA A 191 -7.83 7.89 4.47
CA ALA A 191 -7.95 8.63 5.72
C ALA A 191 -6.83 8.30 6.71
N THR A 192 -6.11 9.33 7.16
CA THR A 192 -5.04 9.26 8.17
C THR A 192 -5.28 10.21 9.34
N GLY A 193 -5.98 11.33 9.13
CA GLY A 193 -6.12 12.44 10.07
C GLY A 193 -4.96 13.44 10.06
N LYS A 194 -4.19 13.53 8.96
CA LYS A 194 -3.21 14.61 8.76
C LYS A 194 -3.89 15.97 8.86
N ALA A 195 -3.42 16.84 9.77
CA ALA A 195 -4.14 18.07 10.14
C ALA A 195 -4.20 19.13 9.02
N ASP A 196 -3.12 19.33 8.28
CA ASP A 196 -3.00 20.33 7.22
C ASP A 196 -1.88 19.97 6.22
N LEU A 197 -1.72 20.80 5.18
CA LEU A 197 -0.78 20.58 4.08
C LEU A 197 0.70 20.62 4.52
N ASN A 198 1.01 21.30 5.62
CA ASN A 198 2.34 21.40 6.22
C ASN A 198 2.53 20.38 7.36
N ASP A 199 1.52 19.58 7.68
CA ASP A 199 1.52 18.60 8.77
C ASP A 199 1.85 19.21 10.16
N SER A 200 1.30 20.38 10.48
CA SER A 200 1.66 21.15 11.68
C SER A 200 1.33 20.45 13.00
N ASP A 201 0.34 19.55 13.00
CA ASP A 201 0.11 18.58 14.07
C ASP A 201 0.42 17.15 13.59
N GLN A 202 1.69 16.80 13.64
CA GLN A 202 2.20 15.44 13.36
C GLN A 202 1.53 14.36 14.23
N ASN A 203 0.93 14.72 15.37
CA ASN A 203 0.24 13.79 16.27
C ASN A 203 -1.29 13.72 16.01
N ALA A 204 -1.83 14.47 15.05
CA ALA A 204 -3.23 14.33 14.62
C ALA A 204 -3.41 12.99 13.89
N VAL A 205 -4.43 12.22 14.27
CA VAL A 205 -4.69 10.89 13.71
C VAL A 205 -6.18 10.54 13.79
N ASN A 206 -6.74 10.06 12.67
CA ASN A 206 -8.05 9.45 12.61
C ASN A 206 -7.88 7.93 12.76
N ALA A 207 -7.77 7.44 13.99
CA ALA A 207 -7.37 6.06 14.30
C ALA A 207 -8.49 5.00 14.15
N GLY A 208 -9.70 5.40 13.75
CA GLY A 208 -10.88 4.55 13.74
C GLY A 208 -10.95 3.46 12.66
N GLY A 209 -9.90 3.19 11.88
CA GLY A 209 -9.89 2.19 10.81
C GLY A 209 -9.11 0.93 11.18
N VAL A 210 -9.80 -0.21 11.33
CA VAL A 210 -9.20 -1.50 11.74
C VAL A 210 -9.51 -2.62 10.71
N PRO A 211 -8.51 -3.43 10.32
CA PRO A 211 -8.69 -4.48 9.32
C PRO A 211 -9.44 -5.70 9.87
N LEU A 212 -10.08 -6.45 8.97
CA LEU A 212 -10.81 -7.67 9.28
C LEU A 212 -10.12 -8.87 8.62
N PHE A 213 -9.63 -9.79 9.44
CA PHE A 213 -9.01 -11.04 9.02
C PHE A 213 -9.91 -12.25 9.28
N ARG A 214 -9.80 -13.29 8.46
CA ARG A 214 -10.28 -14.65 8.75
C ARG A 214 -9.24 -15.66 8.27
N ASN A 215 -8.89 -16.65 9.11
CA ASN A 215 -7.94 -17.72 8.77
C ASN A 215 -6.60 -17.20 8.18
N GLY A 216 -6.08 -16.09 8.71
CA GLY A 216 -4.86 -15.46 8.21
C GLY A 216 -4.99 -14.76 6.85
N ARG A 217 -6.20 -14.35 6.44
CA ARG A 217 -6.41 -13.52 5.23
C ARG A 217 -7.24 -12.29 5.50
N VAL A 218 -6.92 -11.16 4.84
CA VAL A 218 -7.69 -9.92 4.93
C VAL A 218 -8.98 -10.07 4.11
N ILE A 219 -10.13 -10.01 4.77
CA ILE A 219 -11.46 -10.12 4.13
C ILE A 219 -12.19 -8.77 4.03
N GLY A 220 -11.69 -7.72 4.71
CA GLY A 220 -12.28 -6.39 4.69
C GLY A 220 -11.69 -5.45 5.73
N GLY A 221 -12.46 -4.43 6.10
CA GLY A 221 -12.12 -3.45 7.13
C GLY A 221 -13.37 -2.83 7.75
N ILE A 222 -13.24 -2.37 8.99
CA ILE A 222 -14.26 -1.54 9.67
C ILE A 222 -13.67 -0.17 9.98
N GLY A 223 -14.49 0.87 9.81
CA GLY A 223 -14.15 2.26 10.09
C GLY A 223 -15.19 2.89 11.00
N VAL A 224 -14.73 3.65 12.00
CA VAL A 224 -15.57 4.38 12.95
C VAL A 224 -15.15 5.85 13.00
N ALA A 225 -16.11 6.77 12.98
CA ALA A 225 -15.88 8.21 13.00
C ALA A 225 -17.01 8.96 13.73
N GLY A 226 -16.84 10.28 13.96
CA GLY A 226 -17.90 11.14 14.48
C GLY A 226 -18.31 10.86 15.94
N VAL A 227 -17.39 10.33 16.75
CA VAL A 227 -17.54 10.23 18.21
C VAL A 227 -17.17 11.57 18.84
N LEU A 228 -18.16 12.31 19.34
CA LEU A 228 -17.92 13.53 20.11
C LEU A 228 -17.16 13.21 21.41
N ASN A 229 -16.32 14.15 21.83
CA ASN A 229 -15.43 14.02 22.98
C ASN A 229 -14.44 12.84 22.90
N ASP A 230 -14.15 12.33 21.70
CA ASP A 230 -12.94 11.54 21.44
C ASP A 230 -11.71 12.48 21.45
N VAL A 231 -11.35 12.92 22.66
CA VAL A 231 -10.20 13.80 22.90
C VAL A 231 -8.93 13.04 22.55
N LYS A 232 -8.02 13.70 21.81
CA LYS A 232 -6.73 13.17 21.36
C LYS A 232 -6.02 12.37 22.46
N GLY A 233 -5.84 11.06 22.24
CA GLY A 233 -5.25 10.11 23.18
C GLY A 233 -6.26 9.20 23.90
N ASN A 234 -7.56 9.53 23.89
CA ASN A 234 -8.62 8.65 24.43
C ASN A 234 -8.96 7.52 23.43
N ASN A 235 -8.94 7.85 22.13
CA ASN A 235 -9.08 6.94 20.98
C ASN A 235 -10.35 6.08 21.03
N VAL A 236 -11.48 6.71 21.35
CA VAL A 236 -12.78 6.06 21.60
C VAL A 236 -13.36 5.43 20.32
N ALA A 237 -13.16 6.07 19.16
CA ALA A 237 -13.55 5.52 17.85
C ALA A 237 -12.70 4.30 17.44
N GLU A 238 -11.39 4.34 17.71
CA GLU A 238 -10.47 3.20 17.52
C GLU A 238 -10.90 2.01 18.38
N PHE A 239 -11.20 2.23 19.66
CA PHE A 239 -11.69 1.17 20.54
C PHE A 239 -12.97 0.50 20.01
N ALA A 240 -13.91 1.27 19.47
CA ALA A 240 -15.13 0.73 18.89
C ALA A 240 -14.87 -0.11 17.63
N ALA A 241 -13.98 0.35 16.74
CA ALA A 241 -13.55 -0.39 15.56
C ALA A 241 -12.81 -1.70 15.93
N PHE A 242 -11.88 -1.62 16.90
CA PHE A 242 -11.11 -2.76 17.39
C PHE A 242 -12.01 -3.77 18.12
N THR A 243 -12.98 -3.30 18.92
CA THR A 243 -13.97 -4.17 19.58
C THR A 243 -14.76 -4.98 18.56
N ALA A 244 -15.20 -4.38 17.46
CA ALA A 244 -15.88 -5.12 16.39
C ALA A 244 -14.95 -6.14 15.71
N ALA A 245 -13.74 -5.72 15.32
CA ALA A 245 -12.76 -6.59 14.68
C ALA A 245 -12.26 -7.75 15.57
N THR A 246 -12.38 -7.64 16.90
CA THR A 246 -12.03 -8.69 17.87
C THR A 246 -13.24 -9.41 18.49
N THR A 247 -14.47 -9.02 18.15
CA THR A 247 -15.66 -9.77 18.55
C THR A 247 -15.69 -11.11 17.82
N ALA A 248 -16.01 -12.19 18.53
CA ALA A 248 -15.97 -13.57 18.03
C ALA A 248 -17.10 -13.88 17.02
N VAL A 249 -17.05 -13.24 15.85
CA VAL A 249 -17.96 -13.43 14.72
C VAL A 249 -17.31 -14.38 13.73
N ASN A 250 -17.71 -15.67 13.69
CA ASN A 250 -17.31 -16.64 12.66
C ASN A 250 -15.80 -16.67 12.31
N GLY A 251 -14.94 -16.62 13.32
CA GLY A 251 -13.48 -16.63 13.14
C GLY A 251 -12.88 -15.35 12.55
N ILE A 252 -13.60 -14.22 12.61
CA ILE A 252 -13.07 -12.89 12.31
C ILE A 252 -12.12 -12.42 13.43
N SER A 253 -11.07 -11.70 13.05
CA SER A 253 -10.00 -11.20 13.93
C SER A 253 -9.45 -9.86 13.42
N ALA A 254 -8.91 -9.02 14.32
CA ALA A 254 -8.16 -7.82 13.96
C ALA A 254 -6.72 -8.11 13.49
N LEU A 255 -6.23 -9.34 13.70
CA LEU A 255 -4.87 -9.80 13.40
C LEU A 255 -4.89 -11.07 12.51
N PRO A 256 -3.92 -11.26 11.59
CA PRO A 256 -3.79 -12.50 10.82
C PRO A 256 -3.45 -13.72 11.69
N SER A 257 -2.68 -13.51 12.76
CA SER A 257 -2.40 -14.50 13.80
C SER A 257 -2.25 -13.83 15.16
N SER A 258 -2.41 -14.59 16.24
CA SER A 258 -2.10 -14.16 17.61
C SER A 258 -1.24 -15.23 18.30
N PRO A 259 0.01 -14.92 18.72
CA PRO A 259 0.73 -13.67 18.46
C PRO A 259 1.04 -13.47 16.97
N LEU A 260 1.49 -12.26 16.60
CA LEU A 260 2.08 -12.00 15.29
C LEU A 260 3.45 -12.69 15.16
N PRO A 261 3.88 -13.10 13.94
CA PRO A 261 5.19 -13.73 13.76
C PRO A 261 6.35 -12.76 14.05
N PRO A 262 7.55 -13.25 14.43
CA PRO A 262 8.70 -12.40 14.77
C PRO A 262 9.03 -11.36 13.68
N PRO A 263 9.31 -10.09 14.04
CA PRO A 263 9.54 -9.59 15.42
C PRO A 263 8.28 -9.25 16.24
N GLY A 264 7.07 -9.60 15.79
CA GLY A 264 5.82 -9.40 16.53
C GLY A 264 5.09 -8.08 16.21
N ALA A 265 5.70 -7.22 15.40
CA ALA A 265 5.10 -6.04 14.79
C ALA A 265 5.79 -5.77 13.44
N VAL A 266 5.19 -4.95 12.57
CA VAL A 266 5.91 -4.42 11.40
C VAL A 266 6.99 -3.43 11.87
N VAL A 267 8.19 -3.50 11.28
CA VAL A 267 9.34 -2.66 11.66
C VAL A 267 9.93 -1.99 10.42
N ILE A 268 9.90 -0.66 10.37
CA ILE A 268 10.51 0.17 9.31
C ILE A 268 11.62 1.02 9.93
N ALA A 269 12.79 1.05 9.28
CA ALA A 269 14.00 1.75 9.75
C ALA A 269 14.43 1.44 11.21
N GLY A 270 14.01 0.30 11.77
CA GLY A 270 14.27 -0.10 13.17
C GLY A 270 13.18 0.32 14.16
N ILE A 271 12.15 1.04 13.73
CA ILE A 271 11.01 1.49 14.53
C ILE A 271 9.83 0.54 14.30
N ALA A 272 9.27 -0.01 15.38
CA ALA A 272 8.03 -0.78 15.32
C ALA A 272 6.85 0.17 15.04
N LEU A 273 6.01 -0.17 14.06
CA LEU A 273 4.86 0.65 13.71
C LEU A 273 3.70 0.39 14.70
N PRO A 274 2.96 1.43 15.12
CA PRO A 274 1.77 1.27 15.96
C PRO A 274 0.62 0.64 15.16
N PHE A 275 -0.19 -0.20 15.81
CA PHE A 275 -1.40 -0.78 15.20
C PHE A 275 -2.67 -0.19 15.81
N VAL A 276 -2.96 -0.50 17.07
CA VAL A 276 -4.08 0.05 17.84
C VAL A 276 -3.57 0.42 19.22
N ASP A 277 -3.82 1.65 19.65
CA ASP A 277 -3.38 2.11 20.97
C ASP A 277 -4.44 1.76 22.03
N GLN A 278 -5.72 1.97 21.73
CA GLN A 278 -6.82 1.70 22.67
C GLN A 278 -7.49 0.33 22.43
N THR A 279 -7.03 -0.66 23.19
CA THR A 279 -7.56 -2.04 23.17
C THR A 279 -8.57 -2.34 24.29
N THR A 280 -8.71 -1.43 25.26
CA THR A 280 -9.66 -1.53 26.39
C THR A 280 -10.68 -0.40 26.35
N ARG A 281 -11.85 -0.56 26.98
CA ARG A 281 -12.83 0.54 27.01
C ARG A 281 -12.25 1.72 27.79
N PRO A 282 -12.24 2.95 27.24
CA PRO A 282 -11.74 4.12 27.95
C PRO A 282 -12.50 4.41 29.24
N SER A 283 -11.84 5.07 30.20
CA SER A 283 -12.46 5.44 31.47
C SER A 283 -13.61 6.44 31.27
N GLY A 284 -14.68 6.27 32.06
CA GLY A 284 -15.90 7.08 31.93
C GLY A 284 -16.80 6.75 30.74
N VAL A 285 -16.43 5.77 29.90
CA VAL A 285 -17.25 5.28 28.78
C VAL A 285 -18.00 4.00 29.20
N GLY A 286 -19.28 3.91 28.87
CA GLY A 286 -20.17 2.77 29.15
C GLY A 286 -20.40 1.84 27.95
N THR A 287 -21.41 0.96 28.06
CA THR A 287 -21.86 0.07 26.98
C THR A 287 -22.88 0.76 26.06
N GLY A 288 -22.72 0.59 24.75
CA GLY A 288 -23.60 1.17 23.74
C GLY A 288 -24.88 0.41 23.45
N SER A 289 -25.81 1.13 22.81
CA SER A 289 -27.00 0.58 22.17
C SER A 289 -26.85 0.51 20.64
N PHE A 290 -27.65 -0.36 20.03
CA PHE A 290 -27.81 -0.52 18.58
C PHE A 290 -29.30 -0.47 18.23
N SER A 291 -29.64 0.12 17.09
CA SER A 291 -30.98 0.00 16.48
C SER A 291 -30.85 -0.13 14.97
N ALA A 292 -31.49 -1.13 14.37
CA ALA A 292 -31.46 -1.34 12.93
C ALA A 292 -32.10 -0.18 12.13
N SER A 293 -32.89 0.70 12.78
CA SER A 293 -33.39 1.96 12.20
C SER A 293 -32.29 2.94 11.77
N ASN A 294 -31.07 2.75 12.26
CA ASN A 294 -29.96 3.70 12.12
C ASN A 294 -29.00 3.33 10.96
N TYR A 295 -29.37 2.34 10.14
CA TYR A 295 -28.66 2.03 8.90
C TYR A 295 -28.92 3.11 7.84
N VAL A 296 -27.84 3.72 7.35
CA VAL A 296 -27.81 4.60 6.17
C VAL A 296 -27.65 3.76 4.90
N VAL A 297 -26.84 2.70 4.98
CA VAL A 297 -26.77 1.61 4.00
C VAL A 297 -26.89 0.31 4.79
N GLY A 298 -27.96 -0.44 4.54
CA GLY A 298 -28.21 -1.72 5.20
C GLY A 298 -27.14 -2.77 4.88
N PRO A 299 -26.92 -3.77 5.75
CA PRO A 299 -25.89 -4.77 5.56
C PRO A 299 -26.15 -5.62 4.30
N VAL A 300 -25.10 -5.86 3.52
CA VAL A 300 -25.07 -6.78 2.38
C VAL A 300 -23.85 -7.70 2.43
N ALA A 301 -23.88 -8.82 1.72
CA ALA A 301 -22.73 -9.72 1.60
C ALA A 301 -21.68 -9.14 0.63
N SER A 302 -20.40 -9.45 0.84
CA SER A 302 -19.34 -9.15 -0.13
C SER A 302 -19.51 -9.98 -1.40
N SER A 303 -19.23 -9.37 -2.56
CA SER A 303 -19.23 -10.04 -3.87
C SER A 303 -17.96 -10.87 -4.15
N GLY A 304 -17.08 -11.05 -3.16
CA GLY A 304 -15.86 -11.85 -3.26
C GLY A 304 -14.55 -11.06 -3.21
N PRO A 305 -13.40 -11.74 -3.24
CA PRO A 305 -12.09 -11.11 -3.20
C PRO A 305 -11.83 -10.20 -4.41
N PRO A 306 -10.91 -9.23 -4.30
CA PRO A 306 -10.44 -8.46 -5.44
C PRO A 306 -9.62 -9.34 -6.41
N PRO A 307 -9.53 -8.92 -7.69
CA PRO A 307 -8.80 -9.66 -8.73
C PRO A 307 -7.27 -9.71 -8.50
N GLU A 308 -6.63 -10.75 -9.03
CA GLU A 308 -5.17 -10.97 -8.99
C GLU A 308 -4.65 -11.44 -10.37
N GLY A 309 -3.37 -11.21 -10.66
CA GLY A 309 -2.77 -11.46 -11.98
C GLY A 309 -2.80 -10.22 -12.87
N ASP A 310 -2.83 -10.42 -14.20
CA ASP A 310 -3.01 -9.32 -15.15
C ASP A 310 -4.46 -8.80 -15.04
N LEU A 311 -4.60 -7.54 -14.62
CA LEU A 311 -5.86 -6.79 -14.56
C LEU A 311 -6.14 -6.08 -15.88
N VAL A 312 -5.08 -5.57 -16.52
CA VAL A 312 -5.08 -5.07 -17.91
C VAL A 312 -4.01 -5.85 -18.66
N ALA A 313 -4.41 -6.46 -19.78
CA ALA A 313 -3.52 -7.29 -20.58
C ALA A 313 -2.33 -6.47 -21.16
N PRO A 314 -1.10 -7.01 -21.15
CA PRO A 314 0.03 -6.43 -21.88
C PRO A 314 -0.30 -6.23 -23.36
N THR A 315 -0.34 -4.98 -23.78
CA THR A 315 -0.75 -4.53 -25.10
C THR A 315 0.28 -3.56 -25.69
N ALA A 316 0.25 -3.35 -27.00
CA ALA A 316 1.10 -2.34 -27.64
C ALA A 316 0.51 -0.94 -27.41
N GLY A 317 1.39 0.07 -27.28
CA GLY A 317 0.95 1.47 -27.26
C GLY A 317 0.23 1.85 -28.55
N ALA A 318 -0.90 2.55 -28.43
CA ALA A 318 -1.68 3.07 -29.55
C ALA A 318 -1.11 4.40 -30.09
N VAL A 319 -0.49 5.22 -29.22
CA VAL A 319 0.38 6.33 -29.61
C VAL A 319 1.74 5.79 -30.05
N GLY A 320 2.22 4.77 -29.35
CA GLY A 320 3.35 3.93 -29.77
C GLY A 320 4.66 4.28 -29.07
N GLY A 321 5.47 3.24 -28.88
CA GLY A 321 6.76 3.30 -28.19
C GLY A 321 7.18 1.94 -27.65
N LEU A 322 6.20 1.22 -27.10
CA LEU A 322 6.32 -0.15 -26.58
C LEU A 322 5.39 -1.11 -27.32
N THR A 323 5.89 -2.29 -27.67
CA THR A 323 5.09 -3.42 -28.12
C THR A 323 4.55 -4.24 -26.95
N ALA A 324 3.49 -5.04 -27.18
CA ALA A 324 2.92 -5.92 -26.15
C ALA A 324 3.95 -6.89 -25.51
N ALA A 325 4.91 -7.36 -26.31
CA ALA A 325 6.01 -8.22 -25.84
C ALA A 325 6.96 -7.47 -24.89
N GLU A 326 7.25 -6.20 -25.17
CA GLU A 326 8.08 -5.34 -24.32
C GLU A 326 7.37 -4.97 -23.02
N VAL A 327 6.05 -4.69 -23.07
CA VAL A 327 5.25 -4.47 -21.86
C VAL A 327 5.23 -5.73 -20.97
N ARG A 328 5.03 -6.92 -21.55
CA ARG A 328 5.12 -8.20 -20.83
C ARG A 328 6.51 -8.41 -20.22
N GLN A 329 7.58 -8.16 -20.98
CA GLN A 329 8.97 -8.23 -20.50
C GLN A 329 9.25 -7.29 -19.32
N ILE A 330 8.79 -6.04 -19.38
CA ILE A 330 8.96 -5.06 -18.29
C ILE A 330 8.27 -5.54 -17.01
N ILE A 331 7.04 -6.05 -17.13
CA ILE A 331 6.28 -6.57 -15.99
C ILE A 331 6.92 -7.86 -15.45
N ASP A 332 7.39 -8.76 -16.30
CA ASP A 332 8.06 -10.01 -15.88
C ASP A 332 9.41 -9.75 -15.21
N ASN A 333 10.18 -8.79 -15.70
CA ASN A 333 11.43 -8.34 -15.07
C ASN A 333 11.17 -7.72 -13.68
N ALA A 334 10.09 -6.95 -13.52
CA ALA A 334 9.66 -6.43 -12.22
C ALA A 334 9.22 -7.58 -11.28
N ILE A 335 8.39 -8.53 -11.74
CA ILE A 335 7.96 -9.70 -10.95
C ILE A 335 9.16 -10.59 -10.55
N ALA A 336 10.11 -10.81 -11.45
CA ALA A 336 11.34 -11.57 -11.21
C ALA A 336 12.29 -10.86 -10.21
N THR A 337 12.17 -9.55 -10.08
CA THR A 337 12.88 -8.74 -9.08
C THR A 337 12.13 -8.78 -7.74
N ALA A 338 10.81 -8.55 -7.73
CA ALA A 338 9.96 -8.62 -6.54
C ALA A 338 10.04 -9.98 -5.81
N ASN A 339 10.10 -11.08 -6.56
CA ASN A 339 10.28 -12.41 -5.97
C ASN A 339 11.67 -12.66 -5.32
N LYS A 340 12.64 -11.77 -5.52
CA LYS A 340 13.93 -11.75 -4.81
C LYS A 340 13.95 -10.71 -3.69
N THR A 341 13.21 -9.61 -3.84
CA THR A 341 13.20 -8.49 -2.89
C THR A 341 12.49 -8.83 -1.58
N ARG A 342 13.12 -8.53 -0.44
CA ARG A 342 12.52 -8.62 0.91
C ARG A 342 11.57 -7.43 1.14
N ALA A 343 10.32 -7.72 1.50
CA ALA A 343 9.30 -6.75 1.89
C ALA A 343 9.67 -5.98 3.19
N ALA A 344 9.15 -4.78 3.39
CA ALA A 344 9.23 -4.09 4.68
C ALA A 344 8.01 -4.40 5.58
N ILE A 345 6.80 -4.49 5.01
CA ILE A 345 5.52 -4.62 5.74
C ILE A 345 4.95 -6.05 5.87
N ARG A 346 5.78 -7.10 5.82
CA ARG A 346 5.35 -8.51 5.91
C ARG A 346 6.01 -9.26 7.06
N LEU A 347 5.27 -10.21 7.65
CA LEU A 347 5.73 -11.06 8.75
C LEU A 347 5.67 -12.56 8.38
N PRO A 348 6.57 -13.41 8.92
CA PRO A 348 7.77 -13.04 9.66
C PRO A 348 8.78 -12.27 8.79
N GLN A 349 9.79 -11.68 9.43
CA GLN A 349 10.88 -11.02 8.72
C GLN A 349 11.55 -11.96 7.69
N GLY A 350 11.82 -11.44 6.48
CA GLY A 350 12.46 -12.17 5.37
C GLY A 350 11.51 -12.55 4.22
N MET A 351 10.21 -12.31 4.37
CA MET A 351 9.23 -12.58 3.32
C MET A 351 9.44 -11.73 2.06
N ARG A 352 9.17 -12.33 0.89
CA ARG A 352 9.30 -11.69 -0.42
C ARG A 352 8.12 -10.77 -0.71
N THR A 353 8.39 -9.69 -1.45
CA THR A 353 7.39 -8.65 -1.71
C THR A 353 6.35 -9.06 -2.77
N ARG A 354 5.17 -8.45 -2.68
CA ARG A 354 4.03 -8.56 -3.59
C ARG A 354 3.67 -7.15 -4.03
N MET A 355 3.85 -6.91 -5.32
CA MET A 355 3.68 -5.60 -5.93
C MET A 355 2.47 -5.59 -6.87
N VAL A 356 1.90 -4.41 -7.09
CA VAL A 356 1.22 -4.08 -8.33
C VAL A 356 2.21 -3.37 -9.25
N ILE A 357 2.23 -3.75 -10.53
CA ILE A 357 3.09 -3.21 -11.58
C ILE A 357 2.19 -2.67 -12.69
N ALA A 358 2.42 -1.43 -13.11
CA ALA A 358 1.66 -0.78 -14.19
C ALA A 358 2.58 -0.17 -15.24
N VAL A 359 2.18 -0.29 -16.52
CA VAL A 359 2.88 0.29 -17.67
C VAL A 359 1.92 1.16 -18.49
N THR A 360 2.38 2.35 -18.87
CA THR A 360 1.63 3.35 -19.64
C THR A 360 2.21 3.63 -21.02
N ASP A 361 1.32 3.90 -21.98
CA ASP A 361 1.63 4.53 -23.26
C ASP A 361 1.77 6.06 -23.13
N LEU A 362 2.22 6.74 -24.18
CA LEU A 362 2.55 8.17 -24.21
C LEU A 362 1.36 9.14 -24.02
N ASP A 363 0.11 8.65 -23.96
CA ASP A 363 -1.10 9.39 -23.57
C ASP A 363 -1.56 9.09 -22.12
N GLY A 364 -0.79 8.29 -21.36
CA GLY A 364 -1.17 7.81 -20.03
C GLY A 364 -2.18 6.64 -20.03
N THR A 365 -2.51 6.06 -21.19
CA THR A 365 -3.33 4.84 -21.26
C THR A 365 -2.56 3.68 -20.63
N ILE A 366 -3.23 2.94 -19.74
CA ILE A 366 -2.66 1.74 -19.11
C ILE A 366 -2.62 0.63 -20.17
N ILE A 367 -1.43 0.22 -20.57
CA ILE A 367 -1.20 -0.86 -21.55
C ILE A 367 -0.71 -2.17 -20.92
N GLY A 368 -0.56 -2.18 -19.59
CA GLY A 368 -0.41 -3.38 -18.78
C GLY A 368 -0.57 -3.04 -17.30
N LEU A 369 -1.29 -3.88 -16.55
CA LEU A 369 -1.46 -3.72 -15.11
C LEU A 369 -1.53 -5.11 -14.48
N HIS A 370 -0.57 -5.45 -13.63
CA HIS A 370 -0.45 -6.76 -12.99
C HIS A 370 -0.43 -6.61 -11.46
N ARG A 371 -1.34 -7.28 -10.76
CA ARG A 371 -1.36 -7.38 -9.31
C ARG A 371 -0.85 -8.76 -8.88
N MET A 372 0.31 -8.82 -8.23
CA MET A 372 0.80 -10.07 -7.63
C MET A 372 -0.15 -10.55 -6.52
N PRO A 373 -0.26 -11.87 -6.26
CA PRO A 373 -1.09 -12.42 -5.19
C PRO A 373 -0.78 -11.80 -3.82
N ASP A 374 -1.82 -11.41 -3.07
CA ASP A 374 -1.73 -10.65 -1.81
C ASP A 374 -0.87 -9.35 -1.88
N ALA A 375 -0.68 -8.75 -3.05
CA ALA A 375 -0.24 -7.36 -3.11
C ALA A 375 -1.35 -6.45 -2.56
N THR A 376 -0.97 -5.38 -1.87
CA THR A 376 -1.87 -4.42 -1.22
C THR A 376 -2.81 -3.73 -2.22
N ILE A 377 -4.04 -3.41 -1.81
CA ILE A 377 -5.08 -2.94 -2.76
C ILE A 377 -4.94 -1.46 -3.06
N PHE A 378 -4.45 -0.65 -2.11
CA PHE A 378 -4.12 0.77 -2.37
C PHE A 378 -3.11 0.91 -3.52
N SER A 379 -2.26 -0.11 -3.69
CA SER A 379 -1.20 -0.15 -4.69
C SER A 379 -1.70 -0.25 -6.14
N ILE A 380 -2.98 -0.58 -6.38
CA ILE A 380 -3.56 -0.61 -7.73
C ILE A 380 -3.67 0.81 -8.30
N ASP A 381 -4.33 1.70 -7.55
CA ASP A 381 -4.45 3.12 -7.86
C ASP A 381 -3.07 3.80 -7.94
N VAL A 382 -2.20 3.47 -6.98
CA VAL A 382 -0.87 4.05 -6.85
C VAL A 382 0.06 3.61 -7.98
N ALA A 383 0.15 2.33 -8.34
CA ALA A 383 1.03 1.88 -9.43
C ALA A 383 0.61 2.47 -10.78
N ALA A 384 -0.70 2.46 -11.08
CA ALA A 384 -1.25 3.06 -12.29
C ALA A 384 -0.99 4.58 -12.36
N THR A 385 -1.18 5.29 -11.24
CA THR A 385 -0.96 6.74 -11.17
C THR A 385 0.52 7.11 -11.24
N LYS A 386 1.40 6.35 -10.55
CA LYS A 386 2.86 6.43 -10.69
C LYS A 386 3.28 6.31 -12.16
N ALA A 387 2.81 5.29 -12.89
CA ALA A 387 3.12 5.09 -14.30
C ALA A 387 2.65 6.27 -15.18
N ARG A 388 1.48 6.85 -14.90
CA ARG A 388 0.96 8.05 -15.59
C ARG A 388 1.76 9.30 -15.30
N ASN A 389 2.17 9.52 -14.06
CA ASN A 389 3.03 10.63 -13.67
C ASN A 389 4.36 10.60 -14.47
N MET A 390 4.88 9.41 -14.80
CA MET A 390 6.10 9.26 -15.60
C MET A 390 5.94 9.71 -17.05
N ILE A 391 4.76 9.58 -17.66
CA ILE A 391 4.47 10.20 -18.96
C ILE A 391 4.42 11.73 -18.80
N TYR A 392 3.62 12.18 -17.83
CA TYR A 392 3.29 13.58 -17.68
C TYR A 392 4.53 14.44 -17.39
N PHE A 393 5.30 14.12 -16.34
CA PHE A 393 6.40 14.96 -15.87
C PHE A 393 7.71 14.84 -16.67
N ASN A 394 7.77 13.93 -17.65
CA ASN A 394 8.96 13.70 -18.51
C ASN A 394 8.73 14.04 -19.99
N SER A 395 7.47 14.18 -20.42
CA SER A 395 7.15 14.56 -21.81
C SER A 395 7.42 16.04 -22.09
N ALA A 396 7.47 16.40 -23.37
CA ALA A 396 7.53 17.79 -23.82
C ALA A 396 6.24 18.60 -23.49
N SER A 397 5.18 17.95 -22.98
CA SER A 397 3.91 18.58 -22.59
C SER A 397 3.79 18.91 -21.10
N ARG A 398 4.83 18.59 -20.30
CA ARG A 398 4.96 19.06 -18.91
C ARG A 398 4.89 20.59 -18.88
N THR A 399 4.17 21.18 -17.93
CA THR A 399 4.17 22.64 -17.79
C THR A 399 5.43 23.11 -17.04
N LEU A 400 5.72 24.42 -17.11
CA LEU A 400 6.79 25.02 -16.32
C LEU A 400 6.45 25.14 -14.82
N ALA A 401 5.15 25.13 -14.47
CA ALA A 401 4.68 25.31 -13.10
C ALA A 401 4.68 24.01 -12.26
N ASP A 402 4.81 22.84 -12.89
CA ASP A 402 4.83 21.55 -12.18
C ASP A 402 6.11 21.37 -11.37
N LEU A 403 7.26 21.50 -12.04
CA LEU A 403 8.59 21.23 -11.48
C LEU A 403 9.44 22.48 -11.63
N ASN A 404 9.09 23.52 -10.87
CA ASN A 404 9.81 24.80 -10.85
C ASN A 404 11.31 24.57 -10.59
N GLU A 405 12.19 25.39 -11.16
CA GLU A 405 13.65 25.27 -11.03
C GLU A 405 14.26 23.99 -11.70
N VAL A 406 13.47 23.05 -12.24
CA VAL A 406 13.96 21.86 -12.97
C VAL A 406 13.89 22.06 -14.49
N PRO A 407 14.98 21.86 -15.26
CA PRO A 407 14.95 21.95 -16.71
C PRO A 407 13.90 21.05 -17.38
N MET A 408 13.35 21.52 -18.51
CA MET A 408 12.55 20.69 -19.41
C MET A 408 13.40 19.57 -20.02
N GLY A 409 12.83 18.38 -20.16
CA GLY A 409 13.55 17.19 -20.62
C GLY A 409 14.43 16.49 -19.57
N THR A 410 14.45 16.98 -18.31
CA THR A 410 15.01 16.22 -17.18
C THR A 410 14.16 14.96 -16.94
N ALA A 411 14.79 13.79 -16.85
CA ALA A 411 14.13 12.55 -16.44
C ALA A 411 13.96 12.51 -14.91
N VAL A 412 12.71 12.45 -14.43
CA VAL A 412 12.29 12.52 -13.02
C VAL A 412 11.45 11.31 -12.62
N THR A 413 11.50 10.93 -11.35
CA THR A 413 10.68 9.85 -10.74
C THR A 413 9.67 10.41 -9.74
N ASN A 414 8.73 9.59 -9.23
CA ASN A 414 7.89 10.01 -8.10
C ASN A 414 8.71 10.24 -6.82
N ARG A 415 9.94 9.71 -6.69
CA ARG A 415 10.89 10.13 -5.63
C ARG A 415 11.42 11.55 -5.87
N THR A 416 11.76 11.91 -7.11
CA THR A 416 12.12 13.30 -7.46
C THR A 416 10.97 14.25 -7.14
N ILE A 417 9.75 13.92 -7.58
CA ILE A 417 8.55 14.73 -7.39
C ILE A 417 8.24 14.88 -5.89
N SER A 418 8.24 13.78 -5.13
CA SER A 418 8.09 13.78 -3.67
C SER A 418 9.05 14.75 -2.98
N PHE A 419 10.35 14.65 -3.29
CA PHE A 419 11.41 15.39 -2.61
C PHE A 419 11.30 16.91 -2.75
N GLY A 420 10.91 17.41 -3.93
CA GLY A 420 10.66 18.83 -4.13
C GLY A 420 9.25 19.29 -3.74
N ALA A 421 8.33 18.37 -3.43
CA ALA A 421 6.94 18.65 -3.07
C ALA A 421 6.66 18.60 -1.55
N GLN A 422 7.71 18.57 -0.71
CA GLN A 422 7.59 18.65 0.75
C GLN A 422 7.41 20.11 1.25
N PRO A 423 6.78 20.33 2.42
CA PRO A 423 6.69 21.64 3.07
C PRO A 423 8.04 22.10 3.69
N LEU A 424 9.04 21.21 3.74
CA LEU A 424 10.42 21.48 4.17
C LEU A 424 11.38 21.06 3.05
N TYR A 425 12.38 21.90 2.73
CA TYR A 425 13.36 21.61 1.68
C TYR A 425 14.79 22.03 2.06
N PRO A 426 15.73 21.08 2.21
CA PRO A 426 15.56 19.63 2.09
C PRO A 426 14.56 19.03 3.10
N PRO A 427 13.92 17.90 2.78
CA PRO A 427 13.11 17.16 3.74
C PRO A 427 13.95 16.73 4.95
N GLY A 428 13.43 16.96 6.16
CA GLY A 428 14.16 16.75 7.41
C GLY A 428 15.09 17.88 7.84
N ILE A 429 14.95 19.08 7.26
CA ILE A 429 15.57 20.31 7.77
C ILE A 429 14.44 21.26 8.23
N ASP A 430 14.05 21.17 9.50
CA ASP A 430 13.00 22.02 10.10
C ASP A 430 13.34 23.51 9.96
N GLY A 431 12.31 24.34 9.79
CA GLY A 431 12.47 25.79 9.59
C GLY A 431 13.02 26.20 8.22
N SER A 432 13.30 25.24 7.32
CA SER A 432 13.55 25.54 5.91
C SER A 432 12.27 26.02 5.19
N ALA A 433 12.45 26.67 4.05
CA ALA A 433 11.34 27.04 3.18
C ALA A 433 10.79 25.82 2.42
N ALA A 434 9.51 25.87 2.05
CA ALA A 434 8.87 24.80 1.30
C ALA A 434 9.53 24.52 -0.05
N GLY A 435 9.41 23.27 -0.49
CA GLY A 435 10.05 22.77 -1.70
C GLY A 435 9.55 23.44 -2.99
N PRO A 436 10.38 23.43 -4.05
CA PRO A 436 10.07 24.08 -5.33
C PRO A 436 8.78 23.57 -5.99
N PHE A 437 8.32 22.36 -5.65
CA PHE A 437 7.10 21.74 -6.17
C PHE A 437 5.99 21.65 -5.10
N PHE A 438 6.08 22.34 -3.95
CA PHE A 438 5.02 22.26 -2.93
C PHE A 438 3.68 22.81 -3.47
N ASN A 439 3.73 23.74 -4.44
CA ASN A 439 2.57 24.18 -5.22
C ASN A 439 1.87 23.04 -5.99
N LEU A 440 2.62 22.00 -6.41
CA LEU A 440 2.11 20.81 -7.08
C LEU A 440 1.35 19.91 -6.11
N TYR A 441 1.86 19.75 -4.88
CA TYR A 441 1.17 19.05 -3.79
C TYR A 441 -0.14 19.76 -3.41
N GLN A 442 -0.06 21.06 -3.13
CA GLN A 442 -1.23 21.91 -2.85
C GLN A 442 -2.28 21.84 -3.97
N ARG A 443 -1.85 21.88 -5.23
CA ARG A 443 -2.76 21.78 -6.39
C ARG A 443 -3.41 20.41 -6.48
N ASP A 444 -2.67 19.31 -6.30
CA ASP A 444 -3.23 17.95 -6.37
C ASP A 444 -4.23 17.68 -5.22
N VAL A 445 -3.98 18.18 -4.01
CA VAL A 445 -4.95 18.11 -2.89
C VAL A 445 -6.25 18.83 -3.25
N ALA A 446 -6.15 20.05 -3.77
CA ALA A 446 -7.31 20.86 -4.16
C ALA A 446 -7.99 20.41 -5.47
N ASN A 447 -7.29 19.67 -6.34
CA ASN A 447 -7.75 19.22 -7.66
C ASN A 447 -7.53 17.70 -7.81
N PRO A 448 -8.24 16.88 -7.01
CA PRO A 448 -8.20 15.43 -7.10
C PRO A 448 -8.40 14.90 -8.52
N CYS A 449 -7.69 13.82 -8.85
CA CYS A 449 -7.66 13.19 -10.16
C CYS A 449 -7.08 14.03 -11.32
N SER A 450 -6.53 15.22 -11.09
CA SER A 450 -5.80 15.98 -12.12
C SER A 450 -4.43 15.36 -12.47
N GLN A 451 -3.75 15.88 -13.49
CA GLN A 451 -2.30 15.69 -13.66
C GLN A 451 -1.64 17.06 -13.52
N GLY A 452 -1.32 17.44 -12.28
CA GLY A 452 -0.63 18.70 -11.94
C GLY A 452 -1.24 19.92 -12.62
N PHE A 453 -0.40 20.74 -13.25
CA PHE A 453 -0.76 22.01 -13.87
C PHE A 453 -1.38 21.93 -15.28
N GLN A 454 -1.48 20.74 -15.89
CA GLN A 454 -2.18 20.57 -17.17
C GLN A 454 -3.70 20.86 -17.08
N PRO A 455 -4.36 21.15 -18.22
CA PRO A 455 -5.82 21.15 -18.32
C PRO A 455 -6.42 19.77 -18.03
N ALA A 456 -7.74 19.72 -17.81
CA ALA A 456 -8.47 18.46 -17.68
C ALA A 456 -8.41 17.64 -18.99
N GLY A 457 -8.25 16.32 -18.88
CA GLY A 457 -8.12 15.42 -20.03
C GLY A 457 -8.34 13.94 -19.70
N PRO A 458 -8.21 13.04 -20.69
CA PRO A 458 -8.22 11.60 -20.45
C PRO A 458 -6.99 11.17 -19.60
N ASN A 459 -7.05 9.97 -19.03
CA ASN A 459 -5.93 9.34 -18.31
C ASN A 459 -5.37 10.12 -17.10
N GLN A 460 -6.14 11.01 -16.49
CA GLN A 460 -5.74 11.72 -15.27
C GLN A 460 -6.22 10.98 -14.01
N SER A 461 -5.34 10.85 -13.01
CA SER A 461 -5.65 10.13 -11.75
C SER A 461 -4.91 10.66 -10.51
N GLY A 462 -4.41 11.90 -10.55
CA GLY A 462 -3.68 12.52 -9.44
C GLY A 462 -2.16 12.33 -9.53
N ILE A 463 -1.48 12.70 -8.47
CA ILE A 463 -0.02 12.59 -8.31
C ILE A 463 0.30 11.76 -7.07
N VAL A 464 1.24 10.81 -7.24
CA VAL A 464 1.81 10.05 -6.12
C VAL A 464 3.07 10.75 -5.59
N PHE A 465 3.08 11.13 -4.31
CA PHE A 465 4.19 11.86 -3.69
C PHE A 465 5.17 10.96 -2.93
N PHE A 466 5.41 9.74 -3.42
CA PHE A 466 6.38 8.80 -2.86
C PHE A 466 7.01 7.87 -3.93
N PRO A 467 8.20 7.27 -3.67
CA PRO A 467 9.02 6.53 -4.65
C PRO A 467 8.35 5.33 -5.32
N GLY A 468 8.97 4.77 -6.37
CA GLY A 468 8.49 3.56 -7.06
C GLY A 468 8.11 3.72 -8.54
N SER A 469 8.80 4.58 -9.28
CA SER A 469 8.45 4.84 -10.68
C SER A 469 9.61 5.38 -11.51
N VAL A 470 9.53 5.18 -12.83
CA VAL A 470 10.50 5.68 -13.81
C VAL A 470 9.87 5.90 -15.18
N PRO A 471 10.33 6.91 -15.94
CA PRO A 471 10.04 7.02 -17.36
C PRO A 471 10.88 6.02 -18.16
N LEU A 472 10.23 5.36 -19.13
CA LEU A 472 10.83 4.35 -20.00
C LEU A 472 11.37 5.01 -21.26
N TYR A 473 12.63 4.76 -21.58
CA TYR A 473 13.32 5.35 -22.73
C TYR A 473 13.88 4.29 -23.68
N LYS A 474 13.66 4.47 -24.98
CA LYS A 474 14.22 3.60 -26.05
C LYS A 474 14.89 4.49 -27.10
N ASN A 475 16.14 4.17 -27.45
CA ASN A 475 16.96 4.98 -28.37
C ASN A 475 17.00 6.49 -28.00
N GLY A 476 17.04 6.80 -26.69
CA GLY A 476 17.06 8.17 -26.17
C GLY A 476 15.72 8.92 -26.20
N LYS A 477 14.62 8.30 -26.63
CA LYS A 477 13.27 8.88 -26.62
C LYS A 477 12.40 8.25 -25.54
N LEU A 478 11.57 9.04 -24.88
CA LEU A 478 10.50 8.55 -24.01
C LEU A 478 9.54 7.65 -24.82
N VAL A 479 9.20 6.48 -24.29
CA VAL A 479 8.30 5.49 -24.93
C VAL A 479 7.20 4.95 -24.02
N GLY A 480 7.23 5.27 -22.73
CA GLY A 480 6.22 4.84 -21.77
C GLY A 480 6.57 5.25 -20.34
N GLY A 481 5.76 4.81 -19.39
CA GLY A 481 6.00 4.97 -17.95
C GLY A 481 5.85 3.64 -17.22
N LEU A 482 6.67 3.43 -16.19
CA LEU A 482 6.57 2.30 -15.28
C LEU A 482 6.29 2.80 -13.85
N GLY A 483 5.29 2.20 -13.20
CA GLY A 483 4.98 2.43 -11.80
C GLY A 483 4.81 1.10 -11.07
N VAL A 484 5.39 1.00 -9.86
CA VAL A 484 5.32 -0.16 -8.99
C VAL A 484 4.85 0.28 -7.61
N SER A 485 4.03 -0.52 -6.93
CA SER A 485 3.73 -0.30 -5.52
C SER A 485 3.41 -1.59 -4.76
N GLY A 486 3.90 -1.69 -3.53
CA GLY A 486 3.53 -2.73 -2.57
C GLY A 486 4.21 -2.52 -1.23
N ASP A 487 5.16 -3.38 -0.87
CA ASP A 487 5.55 -3.57 0.54
C ASP A 487 6.66 -2.65 1.08
N GLY A 488 6.95 -1.51 0.46
CA GLY A 488 7.91 -0.50 0.95
C GLY A 488 8.54 0.33 -0.18
N VAL A 489 8.83 1.62 0.04
CA VAL A 489 9.12 2.52 -1.09
C VAL A 489 10.52 2.38 -1.70
N ASP A 490 11.51 1.97 -0.91
CA ASP A 490 12.82 1.59 -1.47
C ASP A 490 12.72 0.25 -2.23
N GLN A 491 11.85 -0.66 -1.79
CA GLN A 491 11.50 -1.88 -2.52
C GLN A 491 10.77 -1.56 -3.83
N ASP A 492 9.81 -0.63 -3.81
CA ASP A 492 9.11 -0.16 -5.02
C ASP A 492 10.13 0.36 -6.05
N ASP A 493 11.07 1.23 -5.64
CA ASP A 493 12.15 1.73 -6.50
C ASP A 493 13.07 0.62 -7.04
N PHE A 494 13.46 -0.34 -6.20
CA PHE A 494 14.35 -1.44 -6.60
C PHE A 494 13.67 -2.41 -7.58
N VAL A 495 12.39 -2.73 -7.35
CA VAL A 495 11.58 -3.53 -8.28
C VAL A 495 11.33 -2.77 -9.58
N THR A 496 11.09 -1.46 -9.50
CA THR A 496 10.97 -0.57 -10.67
C THR A 496 12.23 -0.60 -11.53
N ALA A 497 13.41 -0.40 -10.93
CA ALA A 497 14.69 -0.47 -11.63
C ALA A 497 14.96 -1.85 -12.24
N GLY A 498 14.53 -2.92 -11.56
CA GLY A 498 14.55 -4.28 -12.09
C GLY A 498 13.69 -4.45 -13.35
N GLY A 499 12.53 -3.78 -13.41
CA GLY A 499 11.66 -3.78 -14.60
C GLY A 499 12.25 -3.08 -15.83
N THR A 500 13.11 -2.09 -15.65
CA THR A 500 13.61 -1.20 -16.73
C THR A 500 14.71 -1.75 -17.64
N VAL A 501 15.11 -3.01 -17.54
CA VAL A 501 16.26 -3.54 -18.30
C VAL A 501 16.06 -3.36 -19.82
N GLY A 502 16.87 -2.50 -20.44
CA GLY A 502 16.78 -2.11 -21.85
C GLY A 502 15.90 -0.90 -22.17
N PHE A 503 15.33 -0.25 -21.14
CA PHE A 503 14.43 0.91 -21.21
C PHE A 503 14.86 2.07 -20.30
N GLU A 504 16.13 2.09 -19.88
CA GLU A 504 16.65 3.01 -18.86
C GLU A 504 16.74 4.47 -19.35
N SER A 505 16.36 5.41 -18.49
CA SER A 505 16.57 6.85 -18.74
C SER A 505 18.06 7.18 -18.97
N PRO A 506 18.42 7.92 -20.04
CA PRO A 506 19.80 8.31 -20.30
C PRO A 506 20.41 9.05 -19.10
N ALA A 507 21.55 8.57 -18.61
CA ALA A 507 22.14 9.02 -17.34
C ALA A 507 22.42 10.54 -17.28
N THR A 508 22.66 11.17 -18.43
CA THR A 508 22.94 12.62 -18.58
C THR A 508 21.73 13.52 -18.38
N ILE A 509 20.49 13.01 -18.48
CA ILE A 509 19.27 13.82 -18.32
C ILE A 509 18.54 13.57 -17.00
N ARG A 510 19.00 12.63 -16.17
CA ARG A 510 18.30 12.27 -14.92
C ARG A 510 18.34 13.39 -13.88
N ALA A 511 17.32 13.42 -13.03
CA ALA A 511 17.24 14.36 -11.90
C ALA A 511 18.45 14.29 -10.96
N ASP A 512 19.13 13.14 -10.86
CA ASP A 512 20.36 13.00 -10.08
C ASP A 512 21.55 13.82 -10.63
N GLN A 513 21.42 14.43 -11.82
CA GLN A 513 22.36 15.42 -12.35
C GLN A 513 22.00 16.87 -12.00
N ILE A 514 20.80 17.13 -11.49
CA ILE A 514 20.26 18.48 -11.26
C ILE A 514 20.44 18.91 -9.80
N MET A 515 20.92 20.15 -9.61
CA MET A 515 20.96 20.83 -8.31
C MET A 515 19.85 21.90 -8.29
N VAL A 516 18.98 21.85 -7.27
CA VAL A 516 17.97 22.89 -7.01
C VAL A 516 18.20 23.45 -5.61
N ARG A 517 18.40 24.78 -5.52
CA ARG A 517 18.79 25.50 -4.28
C ARG A 517 19.99 24.86 -3.56
N ASN A 518 21.04 24.53 -4.31
CA ASN A 518 22.27 23.82 -3.88
C ASN A 518 22.07 22.36 -3.41
N VAL A 519 20.89 21.78 -3.59
CA VAL A 519 20.56 20.41 -3.17
C VAL A 519 20.38 19.52 -4.40
N ARG A 520 21.03 18.35 -4.43
CA ARG A 520 20.90 17.39 -5.54
C ARG A 520 19.55 16.69 -5.45
N LEU A 521 18.78 16.68 -6.53
CA LEU A 521 17.51 15.97 -6.56
C LEU A 521 17.74 14.44 -6.58
N PRO A 522 16.93 13.65 -5.85
CA PRO A 522 17.00 12.19 -5.92
C PRO A 522 16.34 11.66 -7.20
N TYR A 523 16.86 10.55 -7.72
CA TYR A 523 16.24 9.81 -8.82
C TYR A 523 15.69 8.45 -8.33
N LEU A 524 16.55 7.56 -7.82
CA LEU A 524 16.17 6.29 -7.19
C LEU A 524 16.97 6.07 -5.90
N LYS A 525 16.43 5.29 -4.95
CA LYS A 525 17.13 4.77 -3.77
C LYS A 525 16.64 3.36 -3.46
N PHE A 526 17.58 2.45 -3.19
CA PHE A 526 17.33 1.02 -3.00
C PHE A 526 17.60 0.60 -1.55
N PRO A 527 17.03 -0.52 -1.07
CA PRO A 527 17.36 -1.06 0.25
C PRO A 527 18.83 -1.51 0.28
N ARG A 528 19.51 -1.31 1.41
CA ARG A 528 20.94 -1.65 1.56
C ARG A 528 21.24 -3.13 1.27
N ASN A 529 20.39 -4.02 1.78
CA ASN A 529 20.38 -5.44 1.49
C ASN A 529 18.98 -5.77 0.92
N PRO A 530 18.78 -5.75 -0.40
CA PRO A 530 17.43 -5.91 -0.97
C PRO A 530 16.93 -7.35 -0.94
N THR A 531 17.81 -8.34 -0.79
CA THR A 531 17.53 -9.78 -0.93
C THR A 531 17.49 -10.57 0.38
N ASP A 532 17.83 -9.94 1.52
CA ASP A 532 18.21 -10.64 2.76
C ASP A 532 17.24 -10.31 3.91
#